data_AF-A0A7S0EJG8-F1
#
_entry.id   AF-A0A7S0EJG8-F1
#
_cell.length_a   1.000
_cell.length_b   1.000
_cell.length_c   1.000
_cell.angle_alpha   90.00
_cell.angle_beta   90.00
_cell.angle_gamma   90.00
#
_symmetry.space_group_name_H-M   'P 1'
#
loop_
_entity.id
_entity.type
_entity.pdbx_description
1 polymer ?
#
loop_
_entity_poly.entity_id
_entity_poly.type
_entity_poly.pdbx_seq_one_letter_code
_entity_poly.pdbx_strand_id
1 'polypeptide(L)'
;AVTRGWAVTSLSRRGVNPEPGSSLDAVKWVAGDMSDAVLLTQLAADADAFVHSVGLLLDTESGLGGANFITSGSRSVPAEGATYDTVMRDSAAALAAAAQSGATGGAETPLVYVSAAEAAWSESDGGRKLEAALPEFLGRYLSAKREAEALLQDTSGLRVVLARPSLMYDWSKLDVLPLLPIVNPASALGLRYGGGLELLSKMLRVHVVGAAVVA
;
A
#
# COMPACT_ATOMS: atom_id res chain seq x y z
N ALA A 1 -15.51 4.82 2.51
CA ALA A 1 -16.23 3.80 3.30
C ALA A 1 -17.18 4.44 4.30
N VAL A 2 -16.69 5.14 5.33
CA VAL A 2 -17.55 5.77 6.37
C VAL A 2 -18.61 6.71 5.78
N THR A 3 -18.23 7.60 4.86
CA THR A 3 -19.17 8.51 4.18
C THR A 3 -20.20 7.81 3.30
N ARG A 4 -19.99 6.53 2.97
CA ARG A 4 -20.93 5.66 2.27
C ARG A 4 -21.77 4.80 3.22
N GLY A 5 -21.65 5.00 4.54
CA GLY A 5 -22.41 4.29 5.56
C GLY A 5 -21.88 2.90 5.92
N TRP A 6 -20.68 2.54 5.50
CA TRP A 6 -20.09 1.23 5.82
C TRP A 6 -19.53 1.23 7.25
N ALA A 7 -19.71 0.11 7.96
CA ALA A 7 -18.97 -0.16 9.18
C ALA A 7 -17.50 -0.40 8.84
N VAL A 8 -16.60 0.30 9.52
CA VAL A 8 -15.15 0.21 9.24
C VAL A 8 -14.42 -0.15 10.52
N THR A 9 -13.62 -1.20 10.43
CA THR A 9 -12.59 -1.52 11.41
C THR A 9 -11.23 -1.22 10.80
N SER A 10 -10.41 -0.43 11.50
CA SER A 10 -9.06 -0.08 11.05
C SER A 10 -8.02 -0.64 12.01
N LEU A 11 -7.26 -1.63 11.54
CA LEU A 11 -6.12 -2.19 12.25
C LEU A 11 -4.85 -1.37 11.97
N SER A 12 -4.15 -0.95 13.01
CA SER A 12 -2.79 -0.41 12.89
C SER A 12 -2.02 -0.62 14.17
N ARG A 13 -0.69 -0.53 14.13
CA ARG A 13 0.15 -0.64 15.35
C ARG A 13 -0.24 0.31 16.48
N ARG A 14 -0.80 1.48 16.16
CA ARG A 14 -1.23 2.47 17.16
C ARG A 14 -2.68 2.31 17.58
N GLY A 15 -3.57 1.90 16.67
CA GLY A 15 -5.00 1.76 16.96
C GLY A 15 -5.70 3.04 17.42
N VAL A 16 -5.29 4.20 16.89
CA VAL A 16 -5.86 5.51 17.28
C VAL A 16 -6.45 6.24 16.08
N ASN A 17 -7.53 6.99 16.33
CA ASN A 17 -8.09 7.93 15.34
C ASN A 17 -7.05 9.03 15.04
N PRO A 18 -6.55 9.15 13.79
CA PRO A 18 -5.60 10.20 13.43
C PRO A 18 -6.22 11.59 13.34
N GLU A 19 -7.55 11.70 13.27
CA GLU A 19 -8.29 12.96 13.16
C GLU A 19 -9.58 12.92 14.02
N PRO A 20 -9.44 13.05 15.36
CA PRO A 20 -10.58 13.09 16.28
C PRO A 20 -11.53 14.25 15.98
N GLY A 21 -12.84 14.06 16.17
CA GLY A 21 -13.86 15.08 15.90
C GLY A 21 -14.28 15.17 14.43
N SER A 22 -13.86 14.21 13.60
CA SER A 22 -14.21 14.11 12.18
C SER A 22 -15.16 12.92 11.96
N SER A 23 -15.49 12.64 10.68
CA SER A 23 -16.20 11.40 10.33
C SER A 23 -15.48 10.13 10.76
N LEU A 24 -14.17 10.19 11.06
CA LEU A 24 -13.37 9.04 11.50
C LEU A 24 -13.71 8.56 12.91
N ASP A 25 -14.49 9.31 13.69
CA ASP A 25 -14.97 8.88 15.01
C ASP A 25 -15.91 7.65 14.93
N ALA A 26 -16.49 7.39 13.75
CA ALA A 26 -17.32 6.21 13.50
C ALA A 26 -16.51 4.92 13.23
N VAL A 27 -15.18 5.02 13.09
CA VAL A 27 -14.32 3.87 12.79
C VAL A 27 -13.94 3.14 14.08
N LYS A 28 -14.03 1.81 14.08
CA LYS A 28 -13.47 0.96 15.13
C LYS A 28 -11.96 0.88 14.95
N TRP A 29 -11.20 1.61 15.76
CA TRP A 29 -9.73 1.59 15.73
C TRP A 29 -9.20 0.44 16.60
N VAL A 30 -8.38 -0.42 16.00
CA VAL A 30 -7.80 -1.59 16.67
C VAL A 30 -6.28 -1.46 16.67
N ALA A 31 -5.67 -1.55 17.85
CA ALA A 31 -4.23 -1.63 17.99
C ALA A 31 -3.77 -3.07 17.78
N GLY A 32 -2.80 -3.29 16.90
CA GLY A 32 -2.24 -4.62 16.67
C GLY A 32 -1.26 -4.66 15.50
N ASP A 33 -0.71 -5.85 15.28
CA ASP A 33 0.27 -6.11 14.22
C ASP A 33 -0.32 -7.06 13.17
N MET A 34 0.09 -6.90 11.90
CA MET A 34 -0.38 -7.75 10.81
C MET A 34 0.19 -9.18 10.86
N SER A 35 1.23 -9.42 11.66
CA SER A 35 1.74 -10.76 11.93
C SER A 35 0.91 -11.54 12.94
N ASP A 36 -0.04 -10.90 13.64
CA ASP A 36 -0.92 -11.58 14.61
C ASP A 36 -2.08 -12.27 13.90
N ALA A 37 -1.88 -13.54 13.55
CA ALA A 37 -2.89 -14.36 12.88
C ALA A 37 -4.18 -14.54 13.68
N VAL A 38 -4.10 -14.57 15.02
CA VAL A 38 -5.29 -14.74 15.88
C VAL A 38 -6.15 -13.48 15.81
N LEU A 39 -5.52 -12.31 15.94
CA LEU A 39 -6.19 -11.03 15.80
C LEU A 39 -6.82 -10.88 14.41
N LEU A 40 -6.06 -11.18 13.35
CA LEU A 40 -6.58 -11.07 11.98
C LEU A 40 -7.79 -11.98 11.75
N THR A 41 -7.75 -13.22 12.26
CA THR A 41 -8.87 -14.15 12.14
C THR A 41 -10.11 -13.63 12.88
N GLN A 42 -9.93 -13.08 14.08
CA GLN A 42 -11.03 -12.47 14.85
C GLN A 42 -11.65 -11.26 14.12
N LEU A 43 -10.82 -10.42 13.52
CA LEU A 43 -11.29 -9.26 12.76
C LEU A 43 -11.96 -9.66 11.44
N ALA A 44 -11.46 -10.71 10.79
CA ALA A 44 -11.99 -11.22 9.53
C ALA A 44 -13.35 -11.91 9.68
N ALA A 45 -13.65 -12.49 10.85
CA ALA A 45 -14.90 -13.19 11.10
C ALA A 45 -16.16 -12.32 10.89
N ASP A 46 -16.05 -11.02 11.16
CA ASP A 46 -17.16 -10.07 11.06
C ASP A 46 -17.05 -9.14 9.81
N ALA A 47 -16.13 -9.42 8.88
CA ALA A 47 -15.82 -8.54 7.77
C ALA A 47 -16.19 -9.12 6.40
N ASP A 48 -16.93 -8.34 5.61
CA ASP A 48 -17.34 -8.74 4.26
C ASP A 48 -16.31 -8.41 3.16
N ALA A 49 -15.36 -7.52 3.45
CA ALA A 49 -14.36 -7.04 2.49
C ALA A 49 -13.10 -6.51 3.19
N PHE A 50 -11.97 -6.61 2.49
CA PHE A 50 -10.66 -6.30 3.04
C PHE A 50 -9.91 -5.28 2.20
N VAL A 51 -9.19 -4.37 2.85
CA VAL A 51 -8.27 -3.43 2.21
C VAL A 51 -6.91 -3.54 2.90
N HIS A 52 -5.91 -3.97 2.15
CA HIS A 52 -4.52 -3.95 2.58
C HIS A 52 -3.86 -2.67 2.09
N SER A 53 -3.61 -1.76 3.02
CA SER A 53 -2.89 -0.50 2.76
C SER A 53 -1.64 -0.36 3.65
N VAL A 54 -1.06 -1.49 4.05
CA VAL A 54 0.14 -1.52 4.88
C VAL A 54 1.37 -1.44 3.98
N GLY A 55 2.31 -0.59 4.37
CA GLY A 55 3.55 -0.42 3.64
C GLY A 55 4.56 0.44 4.39
N LEU A 56 5.79 0.34 3.93
CA LEU A 56 6.89 1.22 4.28
C LEU A 56 7.69 1.51 3.02
N LEU A 57 8.30 2.68 2.93
CA LEU A 57 9.13 3.01 1.80
C LEU A 57 10.63 2.84 2.08
N LEU A 58 11.03 3.02 3.33
CA LEU A 58 12.41 2.88 3.78
C LEU A 58 12.44 1.82 4.89
N ASP A 59 12.90 0.62 4.55
CA ASP A 59 13.03 -0.51 5.49
C ASP A 59 14.34 -0.47 6.28
N THR A 60 14.49 -1.39 7.24
CA THR A 60 15.72 -1.45 8.05
C THR A 60 16.96 -1.78 7.22
N GLU A 61 16.80 -2.47 6.09
CA GLU A 61 17.89 -2.84 5.19
C GLU A 61 18.24 -1.75 4.18
N SER A 62 17.43 -0.69 4.04
CA SER A 62 17.72 0.44 3.15
C SER A 62 18.87 1.33 3.63
N GLY A 63 19.30 1.16 4.88
CA GLY A 63 20.19 2.11 5.58
C GLY A 63 19.52 3.43 5.94
N LEU A 64 18.24 3.61 5.57
CA LEU A 64 17.45 4.83 5.76
C LEU A 64 16.16 4.59 6.55
N GLY A 65 16.00 3.42 7.19
CA GLY A 65 14.78 3.07 7.93
C GLY A 65 14.38 4.09 9.00
N GLY A 66 15.37 4.72 9.65
CA GLY A 66 15.15 5.81 10.61
C GLY A 66 14.53 7.08 10.01
N ALA A 67 14.53 7.23 8.67
CA ALA A 67 13.93 8.35 7.94
C ALA A 67 12.54 8.03 7.36
N ASN A 68 12.03 6.78 7.50
CA ASN A 68 10.71 6.40 6.97
C ASN A 68 9.56 7.26 7.55
N PHE A 69 9.72 7.83 8.75
CA PHE A 69 8.71 8.71 9.32
C PHE A 69 8.47 9.98 8.48
N ILE A 70 9.43 10.37 7.63
CA ILE A 70 9.35 11.54 6.74
C ILE A 70 8.48 11.23 5.52
N THR A 71 8.55 10.00 5.03
CA THR A 71 7.86 9.53 3.81
C THR A 71 6.58 8.76 4.11
N SER A 72 6.31 8.50 5.39
CA SER A 72 5.11 7.82 5.87
C SER A 72 4.06 8.83 6.31
N GLY A 73 2.88 8.83 5.67
CA GLY A 73 1.74 9.64 6.10
C GLY A 73 1.24 9.32 7.52
N SER A 74 1.63 8.16 8.03
CA SER A 74 1.36 7.70 9.40
C SER A 74 2.55 7.95 10.35
N ARG A 75 3.65 8.51 9.87
CA ARG A 75 4.93 8.70 10.57
C ARG A 75 5.45 7.42 11.21
N SER A 76 5.27 6.30 10.53
CA SER A 76 5.73 4.99 11.01
C SER A 76 7.26 4.89 10.94
N VAL A 77 7.84 4.32 11.99
CA VAL A 77 9.20 3.79 11.98
C VAL A 77 9.11 2.27 11.81
N PRO A 78 9.94 1.64 10.96
CA PRO A 78 10.02 0.18 10.87
C PRO A 78 10.37 -0.41 12.23
N ALA A 79 9.80 -1.57 12.56
CA ALA A 79 10.28 -2.33 13.72
C ALA A 79 11.69 -2.87 13.43
N GLU A 80 12.40 -3.30 14.47
CA GLU A 80 13.70 -3.97 14.28
C GLU A 80 13.53 -5.19 13.38
N GLY A 81 14.37 -5.30 12.34
CA GLY A 81 14.30 -6.38 11.35
C GLY A 81 13.10 -6.32 10.38
N ALA A 82 12.31 -5.24 10.38
CA ALA A 82 11.20 -5.08 9.43
C ALA A 82 11.72 -4.78 8.01
N THR A 83 11.61 -5.76 7.14
CA THR A 83 11.94 -5.70 5.71
C THR A 83 10.71 -5.42 4.86
N TYR A 84 10.91 -5.12 3.57
CA TYR A 84 9.78 -5.00 2.64
C TYR A 84 8.95 -6.28 2.56
N ASP A 85 9.59 -7.44 2.55
CA ASP A 85 8.93 -8.74 2.49
C ASP A 85 7.98 -8.95 3.67
N THR A 86 8.47 -8.75 4.90
CA THR A 86 7.67 -9.00 6.09
C THR A 86 6.50 -8.03 6.21
N VAL A 87 6.71 -6.76 5.84
CA VAL A 87 5.68 -5.73 5.97
C VAL A 87 4.70 -5.69 4.80
N MET A 88 5.09 -6.11 3.59
CA MET A 88 4.21 -6.07 2.41
C MET A 88 3.70 -7.44 2.02
N ARG A 89 4.60 -8.40 1.77
CA ARG A 89 4.25 -9.73 1.25
C ARG A 89 3.64 -10.58 2.36
N ASP A 90 4.32 -10.72 3.49
CA ASP A 90 3.89 -11.63 4.54
C ASP A 90 2.63 -11.10 5.25
N SER A 91 2.50 -9.77 5.40
CA SER A 91 1.29 -9.15 5.92
C SER A 91 0.09 -9.27 4.96
N ALA A 92 0.33 -9.24 3.64
CA ALA A 92 -0.71 -9.50 2.64
C ALA A 92 -1.15 -10.97 2.67
N ALA A 93 -0.21 -11.90 2.79
CA ALA A 93 -0.49 -13.32 2.95
C ALA A 93 -1.28 -13.62 4.23
N ALA A 94 -0.90 -12.99 5.35
CA ALA A 94 -1.61 -13.15 6.61
C ALA A 94 -3.05 -12.64 6.53
N LEU A 95 -3.29 -11.50 5.89
CA LEU A 95 -4.63 -10.97 5.65
C LEU A 95 -5.44 -11.88 4.73
N ALA A 96 -4.83 -12.37 3.65
CA ALA A 96 -5.47 -13.28 2.71
C ALA A 96 -5.94 -14.57 3.40
N ALA A 97 -5.07 -15.18 4.21
CA ALA A 97 -5.40 -16.36 5.00
C ALA A 97 -6.55 -16.11 5.98
N ALA A 98 -6.55 -14.96 6.66
CA ALA A 98 -7.64 -14.57 7.55
C ALA A 98 -8.96 -14.35 6.78
N ALA A 99 -8.92 -13.65 5.64
CA ALA A 99 -10.08 -13.41 4.78
C ALA A 99 -10.69 -14.71 4.24
N GLN A 100 -9.85 -15.69 3.89
CA GLN A 100 -10.32 -17.03 3.49
C GLN A 100 -10.98 -17.78 4.65
N SER A 101 -10.43 -17.67 5.86
CA SER A 101 -10.99 -18.35 7.04
C SER A 101 -12.37 -17.81 7.47
N GLY A 102 -12.62 -16.53 7.22
CA GLY A 102 -13.90 -15.86 7.51
C GLY A 102 -14.92 -15.93 6.37
N ALA A 103 -14.54 -16.44 5.19
CA ALA A 103 -15.43 -16.48 4.02
C ALA A 103 -16.66 -17.37 4.30
N THR A 104 -17.84 -16.76 4.34
CA THR A 104 -19.11 -17.47 4.53
C THR A 104 -19.91 -17.48 3.22
N GLY A 105 -20.15 -18.69 2.70
CA GLY A 105 -20.82 -18.88 1.41
C GLY A 105 -19.86 -18.81 0.22
N GLY A 106 -20.06 -19.70 -0.77
CA GLY A 106 -19.11 -19.96 -1.86
C GLY A 106 -18.85 -18.83 -2.87
N ALA A 107 -19.08 -17.57 -2.49
CA ALA A 107 -18.65 -16.41 -3.25
C ALA A 107 -17.24 -15.98 -2.82
N GLU A 108 -16.47 -15.42 -3.76
CA GLU A 108 -15.13 -14.93 -3.47
C GLU A 108 -15.15 -13.67 -2.61
N THR A 109 -14.35 -13.66 -1.54
CA THR A 109 -14.24 -12.53 -0.61
C THR A 109 -13.45 -11.38 -1.27
N PRO A 110 -14.00 -10.15 -1.35
CA PRO A 110 -13.29 -9.02 -1.93
C PRO A 110 -12.07 -8.61 -1.11
N LEU A 111 -10.91 -8.48 -1.76
CA LEU A 111 -9.69 -7.97 -1.15
C LEU A 111 -9.03 -6.95 -2.08
N VAL A 112 -8.83 -5.73 -1.61
CA VAL A 112 -8.05 -4.70 -2.32
C VAL A 112 -6.65 -4.64 -1.75
N TYR A 113 -5.64 -4.75 -2.61
CA TYR A 113 -4.24 -4.52 -2.25
C TYR A 113 -3.76 -3.20 -2.83
N VAL A 114 -3.30 -2.29 -1.97
CA VAL A 114 -2.72 -1.00 -2.38
C VAL A 114 -1.23 -1.19 -2.69
N SER A 115 -0.94 -1.30 -3.97
CA SER A 115 0.40 -1.42 -4.54
C SER A 115 0.94 -0.06 -5.00
N ALA A 116 1.77 -0.04 -6.04
CA ALA A 116 2.34 1.14 -6.68
C ALA A 116 2.24 1.02 -8.21
N ALA A 117 1.98 2.11 -8.92
CA ALA A 117 1.98 2.13 -10.39
C ALA A 117 3.33 1.68 -10.95
N GLU A 118 4.40 2.00 -10.25
CA GLU A 118 5.77 1.70 -10.60
C GLU A 118 6.08 0.20 -10.56
N ALA A 119 5.26 -0.61 -9.89
CA ALA A 119 5.35 -2.07 -9.95
C ALA A 119 5.09 -2.61 -11.37
N ALA A 120 4.36 -1.87 -12.21
CA ALA A 120 4.12 -2.23 -13.61
C ALA A 120 5.26 -1.83 -14.55
N TRP A 121 6.32 -1.15 -14.08
CA TRP A 121 7.41 -0.69 -14.95
C TRP A 121 8.11 -1.85 -15.66
N SER A 122 8.22 -3.00 -15.00
CA SER A 122 8.81 -4.20 -15.61
C SER A 122 8.05 -4.73 -16.83
N GLU A 123 6.79 -4.32 -17.02
CA GLU A 123 5.94 -4.74 -18.14
C GLU A 123 6.31 -4.02 -19.45
N SER A 124 7.08 -2.93 -19.41
CA SER A 124 7.48 -2.14 -20.59
C SER A 124 9.00 -2.00 -20.73
N ASP A 125 9.49 -1.87 -21.96
CA ASP A 125 10.93 -1.65 -22.21
C ASP A 125 11.45 -0.34 -21.58
N GLY A 126 10.62 0.72 -21.59
CA GLY A 126 10.96 2.00 -20.98
C GLY A 126 11.02 1.90 -19.46
N GLY A 127 10.03 1.25 -18.85
CA GLY A 127 9.98 1.04 -17.40
C GLY A 127 11.13 0.16 -16.90
N ARG A 128 11.49 -0.92 -17.60
CA ARG A 128 12.65 -1.76 -17.24
C ARG A 128 13.96 -0.98 -17.19
N LYS A 129 14.18 -0.06 -18.14
CA LYS A 129 15.37 0.80 -18.16
C LYS A 129 15.39 1.81 -17.01
N LEU A 130 14.23 2.35 -16.66
CA LEU A 130 14.07 3.25 -15.51
C LEU A 130 14.34 2.52 -14.20
N GLU A 131 13.76 1.33 -14.03
CA GLU A 131 13.93 0.49 -12.84
C GLU A 131 15.41 0.10 -12.63
N ALA A 132 16.12 -0.22 -13.71
CA ALA A 132 17.56 -0.52 -13.65
C ALA A 132 18.44 0.67 -13.20
N ALA A 133 17.92 1.90 -13.27
CA ALA A 133 18.61 3.12 -12.83
C ALA A 133 18.20 3.56 -11.42
N LEU A 134 17.28 2.85 -10.76
CA LEU A 134 16.83 3.19 -9.42
C LEU A 134 17.89 2.84 -8.35
N PRO A 135 17.90 3.56 -7.21
CA PRO A 135 18.56 3.08 -6.01
C PRO A 135 18.10 1.67 -5.64
N GLU A 136 19.04 0.83 -5.17
CA GLU A 136 18.79 -0.58 -4.83
C GLU A 136 17.56 -0.77 -3.92
N PHE A 137 17.41 0.08 -2.91
CA PHE A 137 16.29 -0.02 -1.98
C PHE A 137 14.92 0.15 -2.66
N LEU A 138 14.81 0.97 -3.72
CA LEU A 138 13.58 1.11 -4.49
C LEU A 138 13.32 -0.10 -5.38
N GLY A 139 14.38 -0.68 -5.95
CA GLY A 139 14.27 -1.95 -6.69
C GLY A 139 13.69 -3.05 -5.79
N ARG A 140 14.20 -3.19 -4.57
CA ARG A 140 13.66 -4.14 -3.58
C ARG A 140 12.22 -3.82 -3.18
N TYR A 141 11.90 -2.55 -2.95
CA TYR A 141 10.54 -2.10 -2.66
C TYR A 141 9.55 -2.51 -3.77
N LEU A 142 9.89 -2.28 -5.04
CA LEU A 142 9.05 -2.65 -6.19
C LEU A 142 8.99 -4.16 -6.41
N SER A 143 10.06 -4.90 -6.12
CA SER A 143 10.05 -6.37 -6.12
C SER A 143 9.06 -6.90 -5.09
N ALA A 144 9.14 -6.46 -3.83
CA ALA A 144 8.27 -6.91 -2.76
C ALA A 144 6.78 -6.60 -3.04
N LYS A 145 6.49 -5.45 -3.68
CA LYS A 145 5.13 -5.14 -4.16
C LYS A 145 4.64 -6.16 -5.19
N ARG A 146 5.44 -6.48 -6.20
CA ARG A 146 5.07 -7.48 -7.23
C ARG A 146 4.92 -8.89 -6.66
N GLU A 147 5.77 -9.27 -5.72
CA GLU A 147 5.66 -10.56 -5.03
C GLU A 147 4.36 -10.68 -4.23
N ALA A 148 3.95 -9.61 -3.53
CA ALA A 148 2.67 -9.56 -2.84
C ALA A 148 1.48 -9.62 -3.83
N GLU A 149 1.57 -8.92 -4.97
CA GLU A 149 0.55 -8.98 -6.02
C GLU A 149 0.39 -10.40 -6.58
N ALA A 150 1.49 -11.07 -6.92
CA ALA A 150 1.49 -12.44 -7.42
C ALA A 150 0.90 -13.42 -6.40
N LEU A 151 1.34 -13.32 -5.13
CA LEU A 151 0.81 -14.15 -4.04
C LEU A 151 -0.71 -14.01 -3.90
N LEU A 152 -1.23 -12.79 -3.94
CA LEU A 152 -2.66 -12.56 -3.78
C LEU A 152 -3.46 -13.03 -5.00
N GLN A 153 -2.96 -12.81 -6.22
CA GLN A 153 -3.60 -13.29 -7.44
C GLN A 153 -3.70 -14.82 -7.50
N ASP A 154 -2.71 -15.53 -6.95
CA ASP A 154 -2.70 -16.99 -6.86
C ASP A 154 -3.55 -17.53 -5.68
N THR A 155 -4.09 -16.66 -4.84
CA THR A 155 -4.90 -17.06 -3.68
C THR A 155 -6.36 -17.30 -4.08
N SER A 156 -6.82 -18.55 -3.95
CA SER A 156 -8.20 -18.93 -4.27
C SER A 156 -9.22 -18.45 -3.24
N GLY A 157 -10.48 -18.29 -3.66
CA GLY A 157 -11.57 -17.86 -2.77
C GLY A 157 -11.55 -16.36 -2.45
N LEU A 158 -10.63 -15.60 -3.04
CA LEU A 158 -10.55 -14.15 -2.93
C LEU A 158 -10.77 -13.50 -4.29
N ARG A 159 -11.56 -12.43 -4.31
CA ARG A 159 -11.69 -11.54 -5.48
C ARG A 159 -10.73 -10.39 -5.29
N VAL A 160 -9.51 -10.57 -5.76
CA VAL A 160 -8.42 -9.61 -5.55
C VAL A 160 -8.47 -8.45 -6.54
N VAL A 161 -8.34 -7.23 -6.03
CA VAL A 161 -8.19 -6.00 -6.81
C VAL A 161 -6.84 -5.37 -6.47
N LEU A 162 -5.97 -5.24 -7.47
CA LEU A 162 -4.67 -4.58 -7.34
C LEU A 162 -4.82 -3.08 -7.63
N ALA A 163 -4.93 -2.28 -6.58
CA ALA A 163 -4.92 -0.83 -6.71
C ALA A 163 -3.47 -0.36 -6.86
N ARG A 164 -3.08 0.07 -8.07
CA ARG A 164 -1.73 0.57 -8.39
C ARG A 164 -1.72 2.11 -8.56
N PRO A 165 -1.93 2.91 -7.50
CA PRO A 165 -1.80 4.35 -7.61
C PRO A 165 -0.34 4.73 -7.90
N SER A 166 -0.12 5.78 -8.69
CA SER A 166 1.18 6.45 -8.68
C SER A 166 1.30 7.30 -7.42
N LEU A 167 2.38 8.06 -7.31
CA LEU A 167 2.72 8.87 -6.16
C LEU A 167 1.53 9.69 -5.65
N MET A 168 1.16 9.46 -4.39
CA MET A 168 0.00 10.10 -3.76
C MET A 168 0.41 11.32 -2.95
N TYR A 169 -0.48 12.31 -2.84
CA TYR A 169 -0.26 13.49 -2.01
C TYR A 169 -1.53 13.98 -1.34
N ASP A 170 -1.34 14.71 -0.23
CA ASP A 170 -2.37 15.50 0.41
C ASP A 170 -1.82 16.89 0.77
N TRP A 171 -2.65 17.93 0.74
CA TRP A 171 -2.20 19.28 1.07
C TRP A 171 -1.82 19.45 2.55
N SER A 172 -2.38 18.63 3.42
CA SER A 172 -2.01 18.59 4.84
C SER A 172 -0.70 17.84 5.09
N LYS A 173 -0.24 17.02 4.13
CA LYS A 173 0.91 16.14 4.28
C LYS A 173 1.69 16.05 2.96
N LEU A 174 2.79 16.80 2.91
CA LEU A 174 3.72 16.84 1.79
C LEU A 174 4.90 15.85 2.00
N ASP A 175 4.62 14.70 2.60
CA ASP A 175 5.52 13.57 2.86
C ASP A 175 6.10 12.94 1.58
N VAL A 176 5.43 13.19 0.47
CA VAL A 176 5.83 12.84 -0.90
C VAL A 176 7.01 13.65 -1.45
N LEU A 177 7.25 14.87 -0.96
CA LEU A 177 8.23 15.79 -1.57
C LEU A 177 9.67 15.24 -1.63
N PRO A 178 10.19 14.56 -0.59
CA PRO A 178 11.54 13.97 -0.64
C PRO A 178 11.70 12.90 -1.73
N LEU A 179 10.59 12.34 -2.23
CA LEU A 179 10.59 11.27 -3.21
C LEU A 179 10.53 11.78 -4.63
N LEU A 180 10.03 13.00 -4.84
CA LEU A 180 9.92 13.61 -6.17
C LEU A 180 11.21 13.54 -6.99
N PRO A 181 12.40 13.85 -6.45
CA PRO A 181 13.63 13.75 -7.25
C PRO A 181 13.99 12.32 -7.68
N ILE A 182 13.55 11.31 -6.91
CA ILE A 182 13.90 9.91 -7.13
C ILE A 182 12.94 9.25 -8.12
N VAL A 183 11.63 9.55 -7.99
CA VAL A 183 10.58 9.03 -8.90
C VAL A 183 10.42 9.86 -10.16
N ASN A 184 11.13 10.99 -10.28
CA ASN A 184 11.17 11.87 -11.47
C ASN A 184 12.55 11.89 -12.19
N PRO A 185 13.09 10.75 -12.63
CA PRO A 185 14.32 10.76 -13.42
C PRO A 185 14.14 11.33 -14.84
N ALA A 186 12.89 11.45 -15.33
CA ALA A 186 12.58 11.99 -16.66
C ALA A 186 12.98 13.47 -16.81
N SER A 187 12.91 14.25 -15.73
CA SER A 187 13.32 15.66 -15.74
C SER A 187 14.85 15.85 -15.77
N ALA A 188 15.62 14.92 -15.18
CA ALA A 188 17.07 15.01 -15.07
C ALA A 188 17.82 14.46 -16.30
N LEU A 189 17.24 13.52 -17.04
CA LEU A 189 17.89 12.81 -18.15
C LEU A 189 17.60 13.42 -19.55
N GLY A 190 16.85 14.51 -19.64
CA GLY A 190 16.54 15.15 -20.94
C GLY A 190 15.79 14.25 -21.93
N LEU A 191 15.28 13.10 -21.48
CA LEU A 191 14.60 12.10 -22.29
C LEU A 191 13.21 12.61 -22.66
N ARG A 192 13.11 13.28 -23.81
CA ARG A 192 11.84 13.49 -24.51
C ARG A 192 11.46 12.19 -25.21
N TYR A 193 10.70 11.34 -24.52
CA TYR A 193 10.05 10.22 -25.20
C TYR A 193 8.95 10.76 -26.12
N GLY A 194 9.05 10.44 -27.41
CA GLY A 194 8.00 10.67 -28.39
C GLY A 194 6.74 9.90 -27.96
N GLY A 195 5.76 10.65 -27.45
CA GLY A 195 4.52 10.12 -26.89
C GLY A 195 4.69 9.56 -25.47
N GLY A 196 4.39 10.36 -24.44
CA GLY A 196 4.25 9.87 -23.07
C GLY A 196 5.14 10.55 -22.03
N LEU A 197 4.82 11.81 -21.72
CA LEU A 197 5.16 12.45 -20.44
C LEU A 197 4.02 12.14 -19.42
N GLU A 198 3.70 10.86 -19.19
CA GLU A 198 2.57 10.45 -18.32
C GLU A 198 2.98 10.11 -16.86
N LEU A 199 4.27 10.02 -16.55
CA LEU A 199 4.76 9.57 -15.23
C LEU A 199 4.58 10.62 -14.11
N LEU A 200 4.54 11.91 -14.42
CA LEU A 200 4.28 12.99 -13.45
C LEU A 200 2.88 13.58 -13.53
N SER A 201 2.17 13.36 -14.64
CA SER A 201 0.86 13.97 -14.88
C SER A 201 -0.28 13.32 -14.09
N LYS A 202 0.01 12.36 -13.21
CA LYS A 202 -0.98 11.59 -12.46
C LYS A 202 -0.58 11.38 -10.99
N MET A 203 0.10 12.33 -10.35
CA MET A 203 0.10 12.33 -8.87
C MET A 203 -1.36 12.38 -8.41
N LEU A 204 -1.77 11.40 -7.61
CA LEU A 204 -3.16 11.26 -7.21
C LEU A 204 -3.36 11.85 -5.82
N ARG A 205 -4.44 12.61 -5.66
CA ARG A 205 -4.85 13.04 -4.32
C ARG A 205 -5.31 11.80 -3.55
N VAL A 206 -4.91 11.67 -2.29
CA VAL A 206 -5.24 10.50 -1.44
C VAL A 206 -6.75 10.22 -1.44
N HIS A 207 -7.59 11.25 -1.38
CA HIS A 207 -9.05 11.06 -1.41
C HIS A 207 -9.60 10.50 -2.73
N VAL A 208 -8.94 10.74 -3.87
CA VAL A 208 -9.35 10.19 -5.17
C VAL A 208 -9.08 8.69 -5.19
N VAL A 209 -7.90 8.27 -4.72
CA VAL A 209 -7.55 6.85 -4.59
C VAL A 209 -8.49 6.17 -3.59
N GLY A 210 -8.72 6.79 -2.43
CA GLY A 210 -9.64 6.27 -1.42
C GLY A 210 -11.07 6.12 -1.92
N ALA A 211 -11.57 7.05 -2.75
CA ALA A 211 -12.89 6.95 -3.36
C ALA A 211 -12.97 5.81 -4.40
N ALA A 212 -11.90 5.57 -5.17
CA ALA A 212 -11.84 4.49 -6.14
C ALA A 212 -11.76 3.10 -5.49
N VAL A 213 -11.02 2.96 -4.37
CA VAL A 213 -10.90 1.70 -3.62
C VAL A 213 -12.24 1.21 -3.06
N VAL A 214 -13.13 2.15 -2.70
CA VAL A 214 -14.44 1.84 -2.10
C VAL A 214 -15.59 1.98 -3.10
N ALA A 215 -15.29 2.17 -4.38
CA ALA A 215 -16.26 2.44 -5.44
C ALA A 215 -17.16 1.23 -5.68
#